data_AF-A0A5N9ERL7-F1
#
_entry.id   AF-A0A5N9ERL7-F1
#
_cell.length_a   1.000
_cell.length_b   1.000
_cell.length_c   1.000
_cell.angle_alpha   90.00
_cell.angle_beta   90.00
_cell.angle_gamma   90.00
#
_symmetry.space_group_name_H-M   'P 1'
#
loop_
_entity.id
_entity.type
_entity.pdbx_description
1 polymer ?
#
loop_
_entity_poly.entity_id
_entity_poly.type
_entity_poly.pdbx_seq_one_letter_code
_entity_poly.pdbx_strand_id
1 'polypeptide(L)'
;MTIGIDPFIFRDPIVLSWHGFFTFVGVGLAIYLIDRWSSKEEIDSDVIYSVALWVIIGGILGARLVHVIDRWDYYQDNLSHIYQVWRGGIAIYGALIFGTLSGLSNIFIRKYLGFVYAGQKQIWLKNLVGEKIAKG
;
A
#
# COMPACT_ATOMS: atom_id res chain seq x y z
N MET A 1 19.73 33.99 1.29
CA MET A 1 20.77 33.13 0.69
C MET A 1 20.07 32.11 -0.20
N THR A 2 20.06 32.30 -1.51
CA THR A 2 19.53 31.30 -2.45
C THR A 2 20.62 30.27 -2.68
N ILE A 3 20.41 29.07 -2.14
CA ILE A 3 21.24 27.90 -2.42
C ILE A 3 21.12 27.69 -3.94
N GLY A 4 22.23 27.74 -4.69
CA GLY A 4 22.23 27.66 -6.16
C GLY A 4 21.82 26.30 -6.74
N ILE A 5 20.99 25.55 -6.02
CA ILE A 5 20.47 24.24 -6.39
C ILE A 5 19.02 24.43 -6.81
N ASP A 6 18.71 24.10 -8.06
CA ASP A 6 17.32 24.05 -8.52
C ASP A 6 16.59 22.93 -7.73
N PRO A 7 15.47 23.22 -7.05
CA PRO A 7 14.70 22.20 -6.32
C PRO A 7 14.08 21.14 -7.25
N PHE A 8 14.08 21.37 -8.56
CA PHE A 8 13.57 20.46 -9.58
C PHE A 8 14.70 19.86 -10.41
N ILE A 9 14.62 18.55 -10.63
CA ILE A 9 15.52 17.80 -11.51
C ILE A 9 15.09 18.01 -12.97
N PHE A 10 13.77 17.91 -13.23
CA PHE A 10 13.16 18.14 -14.52
C PHE A 10 11.93 19.02 -14.35
N ARG A 11 11.68 19.92 -15.31
CA ARG A 11 10.56 20.87 -15.26
C ARG A 11 9.66 20.80 -16.51
N ASP A 12 10.12 20.19 -17.61
CA ASP A 12 9.36 20.02 -18.85
C ASP A 12 9.58 18.61 -19.44
N PRO A 13 8.53 17.85 -19.82
CA PRO A 13 7.10 18.04 -19.57
C PRO A 13 6.62 17.45 -18.20
N ILE A 14 7.53 16.82 -17.45
CA ILE A 14 7.24 16.19 -16.16
C ILE A 14 8.03 16.93 -15.06
N VAL A 15 7.31 17.53 -14.11
CA VAL A 15 7.92 18.21 -12.97
C VAL A 15 8.36 17.16 -11.93
N LEU A 16 9.67 16.93 -11.83
CA LEU A 16 10.27 16.01 -10.84
C LEU A 16 11.12 16.81 -9.86
N SER A 17 10.78 16.77 -8.57
CA SER A 17 11.57 17.39 -7.50
C SER A 17 12.60 16.43 -6.91
N TRP A 18 13.70 16.98 -6.39
CA TRP A 18 14.69 16.19 -5.64
C TRP A 18 14.05 15.43 -4.47
N HIS A 19 13.12 16.07 -3.77
CA HIS A 19 12.39 15.49 -2.64
C HIS A 19 11.59 14.25 -3.08
N GLY A 20 10.91 14.31 -4.23
CA GLY A 20 10.17 13.18 -4.78
C GLY A 20 11.08 12.02 -5.17
N PHE A 21 12.22 12.33 -5.80
CA PHE A 21 13.21 11.33 -6.20
C PHE A 21 13.77 10.56 -5.00
N PHE A 22 14.25 11.27 -3.98
CA PHE A 22 14.77 10.62 -2.76
C PHE A 22 13.69 9.86 -1.99
N THR A 23 12.45 10.33 -1.98
CA THR A 23 11.34 9.60 -1.37
C THR A 23 11.10 8.28 -2.09
N PHE A 24 11.07 8.28 -3.43
CA PHE A 24 10.90 7.07 -4.23
C PHE A 24 12.03 6.06 -3.98
N VAL A 25 13.28 6.53 -4.00
CA VAL A 25 14.46 5.70 -3.71
C VAL A 25 14.40 5.13 -2.29
N GLY A 26 14.03 5.96 -1.31
CA GLY A 26 13.89 5.53 0.09
C GLY A 26 12.83 4.43 0.28
N VAL A 27 11.67 4.57 -0.36
CA VAL A 27 10.61 3.55 -0.32
C VAL A 27 11.07 2.26 -1.02
N GLY A 28 11.69 2.36 -2.19
CA GLY A 28 12.22 1.20 -2.90
C GLY A 28 13.28 0.44 -2.08
N LEU A 29 14.20 1.18 -1.46
CA LEU A 29 15.23 0.61 -0.61
C LEU A 29 14.64 -0.05 0.65
N ALA A 30 13.62 0.56 1.25
CA ALA A 30 12.92 -0.01 2.40
C ALA A 30 12.28 -1.37 2.05
N ILE A 31 11.56 -1.45 0.92
CA ILE A 31 10.96 -2.71 0.45
C ILE A 31 12.03 -3.76 0.19
N TYR A 32 13.12 -3.37 -0.48
CA TYR A 32 14.24 -4.27 -0.76
C TYR A 32 14.89 -4.83 0.51
N LEU A 33 15.10 -3.99 1.52
CA LEU A 33 15.68 -4.43 2.81
C LEU A 33 14.73 -5.38 3.56
N ILE A 34 13.43 -5.09 3.56
CA ILE A 34 12.42 -5.95 4.17
C ILE A 34 12.41 -7.32 3.49
N ASP A 35 12.40 -7.35 2.16
CA ASP A 35 12.47 -8.59 1.38
C ASP A 35 13.74 -9.41 1.71
N ARG A 36 14.88 -8.74 1.76
CA ARG A 36 16.16 -9.39 2.09
C ARG A 36 16.19 -9.99 3.49
N TRP A 37 15.57 -9.33 4.47
CA TRP A 37 15.47 -9.84 5.84
C TRP A 37 14.42 -10.94 5.98
N SER A 38 13.28 -10.78 5.33
CA SER A 38 12.16 -11.72 5.34
C SER A 38 12.52 -13.08 4.74
N SER A 39 13.43 -13.11 3.76
CA SER A 39 14.01 -14.35 3.24
C SER A 39 14.69 -15.21 4.32
N LYS A 40 15.11 -14.63 5.46
CA LYS A 40 15.67 -15.38 6.59
C LYS A 40 14.60 -16.01 7.49
N GLU A 41 13.35 -15.56 7.40
CA GLU A 41 12.22 -15.99 8.24
C GLU A 41 11.21 -16.89 7.49
N GLU A 42 11.56 -17.41 6.31
CA GLU A 42 10.68 -18.25 5.45
C GLU A 42 9.36 -17.56 5.03
N ILE A 43 9.31 -16.24 5.11
CA ILE A 43 8.17 -15.46 4.63
C ILE A 43 8.32 -15.25 3.12
N ASP A 44 7.28 -15.61 2.38
CA ASP A 44 7.21 -15.44 0.93
C ASP A 44 7.30 -13.96 0.52
N SER A 45 8.23 -13.65 -0.39
CA SER A 45 8.42 -12.33 -0.97
C SER A 45 7.14 -11.75 -1.57
N ASP A 46 6.24 -12.58 -2.12
CA ASP A 46 4.93 -12.13 -2.65
C ASP A 46 4.09 -11.41 -1.59
N VAL A 47 4.14 -11.89 -0.34
CA VAL A 47 3.40 -11.29 0.76
C VAL A 47 3.93 -9.89 1.05
N ILE A 48 5.25 -9.69 1.02
CA ILE A 48 5.89 -8.41 1.29
C ILE A 48 5.51 -7.39 0.23
N TYR A 49 5.68 -7.74 -1.05
CA TYR A 49 5.33 -6.85 -2.16
C TYR A 49 3.85 -6.50 -2.14
N SER A 50 3.00 -7.48 -1.84
CA SER A 50 1.56 -7.26 -1.70
C SER A 50 1.23 -6.31 -0.56
N VAL A 51 1.81 -6.49 0.63
CA VAL A 51 1.62 -5.58 1.76
C VAL A 51 2.13 -4.19 1.43
N ALA A 52 3.32 -4.07 0.83
CA ALA A 52 3.88 -2.79 0.43
C ALA A 52 2.97 -2.03 -0.53
N LEU A 53 2.39 -2.71 -1.54
CA LEU A 53 1.42 -2.11 -2.45
C LEU A 53 0.17 -1.61 -1.73
N TRP A 54 -0.40 -2.42 -0.83
CA TRP A 54 -1.57 -2.01 -0.03
C TRP A 54 -1.26 -0.81 0.89
N VAL A 55 -0.07 -0.78 1.50
CA VAL A 55 0.38 0.34 2.34
C VAL A 55 0.51 1.61 1.51
N ILE A 56 1.09 1.54 0.30
CA ILE A 56 1.25 2.70 -0.59
C ILE A 56 -0.13 3.23 -1.01
N ILE A 57 -1.03 2.34 -1.47
CA ILE A 57 -2.38 2.73 -1.92
C ILE A 57 -3.18 3.33 -0.75
N GLY A 58 -3.20 2.65 0.39
CA GLY A 58 -3.90 3.12 1.59
C GLY A 58 -3.33 4.44 2.12
N GLY A 59 -2.01 4.60 2.10
CA GLY A 59 -1.34 5.82 2.52
C GLY A 59 -1.69 7.01 1.62
N ILE A 60 -1.68 6.85 0.29
CA ILE A 60 -2.04 7.92 -0.65
C ILE A 60 -3.50 8.35 -0.44
N LEU A 61 -4.42 7.39 -0.29
CA LEU A 61 -5.83 7.67 -0.05
C LEU A 61 -6.04 8.37 1.30
N GLY A 62 -5.46 7.84 2.37
CA GLY A 62 -5.60 8.41 3.71
C GLY A 62 -4.97 9.78 3.86
N ALA A 63 -3.83 10.03 3.21
CA ALA A 63 -3.21 11.34 3.19
C ALA A 63 -4.11 12.39 2.53
N ARG A 64 -4.90 11.99 1.53
CA ARG A 64 -5.87 12.87 0.89
C ARG A 64 -7.11 13.07 1.74
N LEU A 65 -7.67 12.01 2.31
CA LEU A 65 -8.83 12.11 3.19
C LEU A 65 -8.54 13.04 4.38
N VAL A 66 -7.42 12.84 5.07
CA VAL A 66 -7.05 13.70 6.21
C VAL A 66 -6.77 15.13 5.77
N HIS A 67 -6.15 15.35 4.61
CA HIS A 67 -5.94 16.71 4.10
C HIS A 67 -7.25 17.45 3.80
N VAL A 68 -8.24 16.74 3.23
CA VAL A 68 -9.57 17.30 2.95
C VAL A 68 -10.31 17.62 4.26
N ILE A 69 -10.19 16.77 5.29
CA ILE A 69 -10.78 17.00 6.61
C ILE A 69 -10.12 18.20 7.31
N ASP A 70 -8.79 18.30 7.26
CA ASP A 70 -8.03 19.38 7.90
C ASP A 70 -8.31 20.76 7.26
N ARG A 71 -8.63 20.78 5.97
CA ARG A 71 -9.01 21.98 5.21
C ARG A 71 -10.51 22.05 4.91
N TRP A 72 -11.34 21.42 5.75
CA TRP A 72 -12.77 21.28 5.50
C TRP A 72 -13.47 22.63 5.25
N ASP A 73 -13.14 23.67 6.01
CA ASP A 73 -13.68 25.03 5.82
C ASP A 73 -13.40 25.62 4.43
N TYR A 74 -12.31 25.22 3.77
CA TYR A 74 -11.97 25.66 2.42
C TYR A 74 -12.62 24.79 1.33
N TYR A 75 -12.80 23.50 1.62
CA TYR A 75 -13.35 22.52 0.67
C TYR A 75 -14.88 22.47 0.64
N GLN A 76 -15.57 22.91 1.71
CA GLN A 76 -17.03 22.98 1.75
C GLN A 76 -17.61 23.91 0.67
N ASP A 77 -16.94 25.01 0.36
CA ASP A 77 -17.38 25.96 -0.66
C ASP A 77 -16.93 25.57 -2.09
N ASN A 78 -16.01 24.62 -2.23
CA ASN A 78 -15.36 24.29 -3.50
C ASN A 78 -15.07 22.77 -3.63
N LEU A 79 -16.13 21.97 -3.71
CA LEU A 79 -16.04 20.49 -3.81
C LEU A 79 -15.22 19.99 -5.02
N SER A 80 -15.12 20.79 -6.10
CA SER A 80 -14.34 20.44 -7.31
C SER A 80 -12.82 20.39 -7.08
N HIS A 81 -12.32 21.00 -6.01
CA HIS A 81 -10.90 21.00 -5.65
C HIS A 81 -10.45 19.70 -4.94
N ILE A 82 -11.39 18.88 -4.47
CA ILE A 82 -11.11 17.62 -3.76
C ILE A 82 -10.36 16.64 -4.69
N TYR A 83 -10.68 16.63 -5.98
CA TYR A 83 -10.05 15.77 -6.97
C TYR A 83 -8.68 16.23 -7.46
N GLN A 84 -8.24 17.44 -7.09
CA GLN A 84 -7.02 18.05 -7.63
C GLN A 84 -5.80 17.65 -6.79
N VAL A 85 -5.51 16.35 -6.79
CA VAL A 85 -4.42 15.71 -6.04
C VAL A 85 -3.04 16.33 -6.40
N TRP A 86 -2.89 16.89 -7.59
CA TRP A 86 -1.66 17.50 -8.11
C TRP A 86 -1.38 18.93 -7.60
N ARG A 87 -2.32 19.61 -6.93
CA ARG A 87 -2.09 21.00 -6.45
C ARG A 87 -1.29 21.12 -5.15
N GLY A 88 -0.79 20.00 -4.63
CA GLY A 88 -0.12 19.96 -3.32
C GLY A 88 -1.12 19.88 -2.17
N GLY A 89 -0.66 19.37 -1.02
CA GLY A 89 -1.50 19.12 0.15
C GLY A 89 -1.60 17.64 0.51
N ILE A 90 -0.62 17.13 1.25
CA ILE A 90 -0.56 15.74 1.70
C ILE A 90 -0.42 15.77 3.22
N ALA A 91 -1.39 15.21 3.93
CA ALA A 91 -1.27 15.01 5.37
C ALA A 91 -0.45 13.73 5.63
N ILE A 92 0.82 13.88 6.02
CA ILE A 92 1.72 12.75 6.30
C ILE A 92 1.15 11.83 7.39
N TYR A 93 0.48 12.41 8.40
CA TYR A 93 -0.21 11.64 9.44
C TYR A 93 -1.32 10.74 8.86
N GLY A 94 -2.05 11.22 7.85
CA GLY A 94 -3.04 10.41 7.13
C GLY A 94 -2.39 9.27 6.34
N ALA A 95 -1.23 9.53 5.71
CA ALA A 95 -0.47 8.47 5.04
C ALA A 95 -0.04 7.35 6.00
N LEU A 96 0.46 7.73 7.18
CA LEU A 96 0.97 6.79 8.16
C LEU A 96 -0.14 5.91 8.75
N ILE A 97 -1.24 6.52 9.18
CA ILE A 97 -2.36 5.80 9.82
C ILE A 97 -3.03 4.86 8.83
N PHE A 98 -3.46 5.39 7.68
CA PHE A 98 -4.16 4.58 6.68
C PHE A 98 -3.26 3.61 5.95
N GLY A 99 -1.98 3.95 5.74
CA GLY A 99 -0.98 3.02 5.20
C GLY A 99 -0.82 1.80 6.11
N THR A 100 -0.65 2.02 7.41
CA THR A 100 -0.54 0.93 8.40
C THR A 100 -1.83 0.10 8.46
N LEU A 101 -3.00 0.76 8.51
CA LEU A 101 -4.29 0.09 8.55
C LEU A 101 -4.53 -0.78 7.31
N SER A 102 -4.17 -0.27 6.13
CA SER A 102 -4.31 -0.98 4.85
C SER A 102 -3.39 -2.20 4.78
N GLY A 103 -2.13 -2.07 5.21
CA GLY A 103 -1.20 -3.19 5.31
C GLY A 103 -1.69 -4.29 6.24
N LEU A 104 -2.18 -3.92 7.43
CA LEU A 104 -2.78 -4.86 8.39
C LEU A 104 -4.03 -5.54 7.83
N SER A 105 -4.88 -4.78 7.12
CA SER A 105 -6.08 -5.31 6.48
C SER A 105 -5.74 -6.39 5.45
N ASN A 106 -4.71 -6.18 4.61
CA ASN A 106 -4.26 -7.19 3.66
C ASN A 106 -3.75 -8.48 4.35
N ILE A 107 -2.99 -8.35 5.44
CA ILE A 107 -2.52 -9.50 6.22
C ILE A 107 -3.71 -10.27 6.83
N PHE A 108 -4.68 -9.54 7.37
CA PHE A 108 -5.89 -10.12 7.95
C PHE A 108 -6.72 -10.85 6.90
N ILE A 109 -6.92 -10.27 5.72
CA ILE A 109 -7.64 -10.88 4.60
C ILE A 109 -6.91 -12.15 4.12
N ARG A 110 -5.59 -12.11 3.98
CA ARG A 110 -4.78 -13.28 3.61
C ARG A 110 -4.89 -14.41 4.63
N LYS A 111 -4.90 -14.09 5.92
CA LYS A 111 -5.11 -15.08 6.99
C LYS A 111 -6.50 -15.73 6.91
N TYR A 112 -7.54 -14.93 6.63
CA TYR A 112 -8.90 -15.44 6.41
C TYR A 112 -9.01 -16.33 5.16
N LEU A 113 -8.44 -15.91 4.04
CA LEU A 113 -8.41 -16.71 2.81
C LEU A 113 -7.65 -18.03 3.03
N GLY A 114 -6.49 -18.00 3.67
CA GLY A 114 -5.73 -19.21 3.99
C GLY A 114 -6.51 -20.21 4.84
N PHE A 115 -7.29 -19.72 5.82
CA PHE A 115 -8.19 -20.55 6.60
C PHE A 115 -9.31 -21.19 5.76
N VAL A 116 -9.93 -20.41 4.87
CA VAL A 116 -11.00 -20.91 3.98
C VAL A 116 -10.47 -21.96 3.00
N TYR A 117 -9.31 -21.74 2.38
CA TYR A 117 -8.69 -22.72 1.47
C TYR A 117 -8.30 -24.01 2.18
N ALA A 118 -7.80 -23.93 3.43
CA ALA A 118 -7.51 -25.10 4.23
C ALA A 118 -8.78 -25.93 4.53
N GLY A 119 -9.87 -25.26 4.89
CA GLY A 119 -11.18 -25.90 5.11
C GLY A 119 -11.72 -26.59 3.86
N GLN A 120 -11.61 -25.94 2.69
CA GLN A 120 -12.11 -26.51 1.44
C GLN A 120 -11.28 -27.71 0.96
N LYS A 121 -9.95 -27.64 1.09
CA LYS A 121 -9.04 -28.76 0.73
C LYS A 121 -9.38 -30.02 1.53
N GLN A 122 -9.74 -29.88 2.80
CA GLN A 122 -10.10 -31.00 3.66
C GLN A 122 -11.43 -31.64 3.24
N ILE A 123 -12.42 -30.84 2.83
CA ILE A 123 -13.70 -31.32 2.30
C ILE A 123 -13.51 -32.04 0.96
N TRP A 124 -12.72 -31.46 0.06
CA TRP A 124 -12.44 -32.06 -1.25
C TRP A 124 -11.69 -33.40 -1.11
N LEU A 125 -10.70 -33.47 -0.20
CA LEU A 125 -9.97 -34.71 0.10
C LEU A 125 -10.89 -35.79 0.69
N LYS A 126 -11.82 -35.42 1.59
CA LYS A 126 -12.82 -36.36 2.11
C LYS A 126 -13.72 -36.91 1.02
N ASN A 127 -14.15 -36.06 0.08
CA ASN A 127 -14.99 -36.48 -1.04
C ASN A 127 -14.26 -37.42 -1.99
N LEU A 128 -12.99 -37.15 -2.30
CA LEU A 128 -12.14 -38.02 -3.13
C LEU A 128 -11.88 -39.39 -2.50
N VAL A 129 -11.61 -39.43 -1.20
CA VAL A 129 -11.40 -40.68 -0.47
C VAL A 129 -12.71 -41.46 -0.36
N GLY A 130 -13.83 -40.79 -0.08
CA GLY A 130 -15.15 -41.41 -0.05
C GLY A 130 -15.58 -41.99 -1.39
N GLU A 131 -15.28 -41.31 -2.50
CA GLU A 131 -15.59 -41.80 -3.85
C GLU A 131 -14.74 -43.03 -4.24
N LYS A 132 -13.48 -43.10 -3.78
CA LYS A 132 -12.63 -44.28 -3.98
C LYS A 132 -13.09 -45.50 -3.19
N ILE A 133 -13.62 -45.33 -1.99
CA ILE A 133 -14.13 -46.43 -1.15
C ILE A 133 -15.48 -46.95 -1.66
N ALA A 134 -16.30 -46.10 -2.28
CA ALA A 134 -17.59 -46.50 -2.84
C ALA A 134 -17.50 -47.26 -4.18
N LYS A 135 -16.34 -47.22 -4.85
CA LYS A 135 -16.10 -47.82 -6.19
C LYS A 135 -15.18 -49.06 -6.17
N GLY A 136 -14.67 -49.48 -5.01
CA GLY A 136 -13.84 -50.68 -4.83
C GLY A 136 -14.54 -51.71 -3.97
#